data_AF-A0A1Z9TVC6-F1
#
_entry.id   AF-A0A1Z9TVC6-F1
#
_cell.length_a   1.000
_cell.length_b   1.000
_cell.length_c   1.000
_cell.angle_alpha   90.00
_cell.angle_beta   90.00
_cell.angle_gamma   90.00
#
_symmetry.space_group_name_H-M   'P 1'
#
loop_
_entity.id
_entity.type
_entity.pdbx_description
1 polymer ?
#
loop_
_entity_poly.entity_id
_entity_poly.type
_entity_poly.pdbx_seq_one_letter_code
_entity_poly.pdbx_strand_id
1 'polypeptide(L)'
;EIERMSSVKQSSYPAYDIKKISSNGFLIVLALAGFSTRDLVVEATSSELVVYGNGEKNSQTEYIHKGIAKRAFTKTFRLADNVVVDGAEFKDGLLSIHLHREEPRKEIPKKISIKS
;
A
#
# COMPACT_ATOMS: atom_id res chain seq x y z
N GLU A 1 28.94 28.05 -7.74
CA GLU A 1 27.56 28.09 -8.28
C GLU A 1 27.12 26.66 -8.50
N ILE A 2 26.33 26.10 -7.57
CA ILE A 2 25.85 24.71 -7.66
C ILE A 2 24.52 24.79 -8.42
N GLU A 3 24.61 24.83 -9.73
CA GLU A 3 23.46 24.82 -10.62
C GLU A 3 22.68 23.52 -10.46
N ARG A 4 21.43 23.67 -9.98
CA ARG A 4 20.25 22.91 -10.39
C ARG A 4 20.48 21.43 -10.70
N MET A 5 20.67 20.62 -9.65
CA MET A 5 20.40 19.18 -9.77
C MET A 5 18.92 18.89 -9.47
N SER A 6 18.22 18.67 -10.59
CA SER A 6 16.95 17.97 -10.74
C SER A 6 15.74 18.54 -10.01
N SER A 7 14.92 19.25 -10.79
CA SER A 7 13.46 19.22 -10.67
C SER A 7 12.96 17.76 -10.76
N VAL A 8 13.06 17.03 -9.65
CA VAL A 8 12.40 15.72 -9.53
C VAL A 8 10.91 16.01 -9.51
N LYS A 9 10.23 15.72 -10.62
CA LYS A 9 8.77 15.54 -10.68
C LYS A 9 8.35 14.84 -9.40
N GLN A 10 7.55 15.53 -8.60
CA GLN A 10 7.03 15.15 -7.29
C GLN A 10 6.79 13.63 -7.22
N SER A 11 7.82 12.88 -6.83
CA SER A 11 7.74 11.43 -6.67
C SER A 11 6.75 11.23 -5.55
N SER A 12 5.63 10.57 -5.85
CA SER A 12 4.50 10.43 -4.94
C SER A 12 4.96 9.70 -3.67
N TYR A 13 5.37 10.45 -2.66
CA TYR A 13 5.76 9.92 -1.36
C TYR A 13 4.55 9.24 -0.71
N PRO A 14 4.75 8.10 -0.01
CA PRO A 14 5.98 7.32 0.05
C PRO A 14 6.27 6.58 -1.26
N ALA A 15 7.55 6.34 -1.55
CA ALA A 15 7.96 5.53 -2.70
C ALA A 15 7.42 4.09 -2.55
N TYR A 16 6.99 3.49 -3.65
CA TYR A 16 6.37 2.18 -3.64
C TYR A 16 6.57 1.42 -4.95
N ASP A 17 6.53 0.09 -4.84
CA ASP A 17 6.50 -0.84 -5.95
C ASP A 17 5.19 -1.63 -5.94
N ILE A 18 4.75 -2.08 -7.12
CA ILE A 18 3.69 -3.08 -7.26
C ILE A 18 4.25 -4.22 -8.11
N LYS A 19 4.33 -5.42 -7.53
CA LYS A 19 4.90 -6.62 -8.15
C LYS A 19 3.80 -7.63 -8.43
N LYS A 20 3.82 -8.24 -9.61
CA LYS A 20 3.06 -9.46 -9.88
C LYS A 20 3.92 -10.65 -9.45
N ILE A 21 3.44 -11.46 -8.51
CA ILE A 21 4.19 -12.59 -7.93
C ILE A 21 3.68 -13.95 -8.40
N SER A 22 2.47 -14.01 -8.98
CA SER A 22 1.94 -15.18 -9.68
C SER A 22 0.89 -14.76 -10.70
N SER A 23 0.17 -15.70 -11.33
CA SER A 23 -0.95 -15.37 -12.23
C SER A 23 -2.01 -14.51 -11.54
N ASN A 24 -2.33 -14.84 -10.29
CA ASN A 24 -3.38 -14.21 -9.50
C ASN A 24 -2.85 -13.46 -8.26
N GLY A 25 -1.55 -13.46 -8.00
CA GLY A 25 -0.95 -12.84 -6.80
C GLY A 25 -0.19 -11.55 -7.11
N PHE A 26 -0.34 -10.58 -6.21
CA PHE A 26 0.29 -9.26 -6.28
C PHE A 26 0.91 -8.89 -4.92
N LEU A 27 1.93 -8.03 -4.96
CA LEU A 27 2.61 -7.52 -3.78
C LEU A 27 2.85 -6.02 -3.93
N ILE A 28 2.32 -5.22 -3.02
CA ILE A 28 2.63 -3.80 -2.92
C ILE A 28 3.72 -3.63 -1.85
N VAL A 29 4.79 -2.91 -2.16
CA VAL A 29 5.88 -2.63 -1.21
C VAL A 29 6.06 -1.12 -1.07
N LEU A 30 5.94 -0.58 0.14
CA LEU A 30 6.15 0.85 0.42
C LEU A 30 7.44 1.06 1.23
N ALA A 31 8.25 2.05 0.84
CA ALA A 31 9.43 2.48 1.58
C ALA A 31 9.06 3.50 2.67
N LEU A 32 9.07 3.05 3.92
CA LEU A 32 8.63 3.77 5.12
C LEU A 32 9.70 3.74 6.22
N ALA A 33 10.96 4.01 5.85
CA ALA A 33 12.05 4.13 6.81
C ALA A 33 11.71 5.16 7.90
N GLY A 34 11.99 4.80 9.16
CA GLY A 34 11.68 5.63 10.33
C GLY A 34 10.25 5.51 10.87
N PHE A 35 9.39 4.70 10.25
CA PHE A 35 8.12 4.30 10.84
C PHE A 35 8.27 3.03 11.68
N SER A 36 7.41 2.89 12.69
CA SER A 36 7.14 1.64 13.38
C SER A 36 5.73 1.16 13.03
N THR A 37 5.41 -0.09 13.36
CA THR A 37 4.07 -0.65 13.14
C THR A 37 2.95 0.15 13.84
N ARG A 38 3.26 0.81 14.96
CA ARG A 38 2.29 1.65 15.70
C ARG A 38 1.97 2.97 15.00
N ASP A 39 2.79 3.37 14.05
CA ASP A 39 2.62 4.61 13.29
C ASP A 39 1.83 4.39 12.00
N LEU A 40 1.58 3.13 11.64
CA LEU A 40 1.00 2.75 10.37
C LEU A 40 -0.38 2.13 10.57
N VAL A 41 -1.31 2.52 9.71
CA VAL A 41 -2.64 1.92 9.64
C VAL A 41 -2.88 1.51 8.19
N VAL A 42 -3.37 0.28 7.99
CA VAL A 42 -3.69 -0.27 6.68
C VAL A 42 -5.15 -0.69 6.71
N GLU A 43 -5.95 -0.10 5.83
CA GLU A 43 -7.38 -0.37 5.72
C GLU A 43 -7.71 -0.79 4.30
N ALA A 44 -8.54 -1.82 4.14
CA ALA A 44 -8.96 -2.33 2.85
C ALA A 44 -10.48 -2.41 2.77
N THR A 45 -11.01 -2.00 1.62
CA THR A 45 -12.39 -2.20 1.18
C THR A 45 -12.40 -3.06 -0.07
N SER A 46 -13.57 -3.28 -0.68
CA SER A 46 -13.68 -4.05 -1.93
C SER A 46 -13.04 -3.36 -3.13
N SER A 47 -12.84 -2.04 -3.10
CA SER A 47 -12.35 -1.25 -4.25
C SER A 47 -11.10 -0.43 -3.95
N GLU A 48 -10.73 -0.28 -2.67
CA GLU A 48 -9.61 0.57 -2.26
C GLU A 48 -8.83 -0.03 -1.09
N LEU A 49 -7.51 0.12 -1.16
CA LEU A 49 -6.57 -0.10 -0.06
C LEU A 49 -5.95 1.24 0.32
N VAL A 50 -6.03 1.61 1.59
CA VAL A 50 -5.51 2.87 2.11
C VAL A 50 -4.47 2.60 3.19
N VAL A 51 -3.32 3.25 3.06
CA VAL A 51 -2.24 3.23 4.03
C VAL A 51 -2.06 4.61 4.62
N TYR A 52 -2.20 4.72 5.93
CA TYR A 52 -1.95 5.93 6.70
C TYR A 52 -0.63 5.79 7.44
N GLY A 53 0.16 6.86 7.44
CA GLY A 53 1.33 6.98 8.29
C GLY A 53 1.24 8.22 9.14
N ASN A 54 1.33 8.04 10.46
CA ASN A 54 1.46 9.14 11.41
C ASN A 54 2.91 9.63 11.43
N GLY A 55 3.10 10.87 11.00
CA GLY A 55 4.40 11.52 11.02
C GLY A 55 4.83 11.93 12.43
N GLU A 56 6.10 12.27 12.58
CA GLU A 56 6.58 12.96 13.79
C GLU A 56 5.89 14.32 13.94
N LYS A 57 5.42 14.62 15.16
CA LYS A 57 4.93 15.94 15.51
C LYS A 57 6.05 16.71 16.22
N ASN A 58 6.42 17.87 15.66
CA ASN A 58 7.29 18.89 16.25
C ASN A 58 8.42 18.36 17.15
N SER A 59 9.47 17.85 16.52
CA SER A 59 10.75 17.70 17.21
C SER A 59 11.39 19.09 17.31
N GLN A 60 11.67 19.58 18.52
CA GLN A 60 12.46 20.80 18.76
C GLN A 60 13.96 20.61 18.41
N THR A 61 14.27 19.59 17.62
CA THR A 61 15.63 19.23 17.26
C THR A 61 16.07 20.11 16.10
N GLU A 62 17.22 20.76 16.28
CA GLU A 62 17.88 21.49 15.20
C GLU A 62 18.60 20.50 14.29
N TYR A 63 18.19 20.45 13.02
CA TYR A 63 18.81 19.57 12.02
C TYR A 63 19.72 20.39 11.12
N ILE A 64 20.99 19.95 10.95
CA ILE A 64 21.88 20.48 9.91
C ILE A 64 21.40 20.00 8.51
N HIS A 65 20.94 18.75 8.42
CA HIS A 65 20.31 18.18 7.24
C HIS A 65 19.33 17.06 7.64
N LYS A 66 18.10 17.06 7.11
CA LYS A 66 17.07 16.04 7.40
C LYS A 66 16.62 15.35 6.12
N GLY A 67 17.38 14.34 5.69
CA GLY A 67 17.08 13.53 4.49
C GLY A 67 16.02 12.45 4.73
N ILE A 68 15.86 11.99 5.96
CA ILE A 68 14.87 10.98 6.36
C ILE A 68 13.89 11.64 7.31
N ALA A 69 12.76 12.08 6.76
CA ALA A 69 11.69 12.68 7.54
C ALA A 69 10.49 11.75 7.59
N LYS A 70 10.03 11.41 8.79
CA LYS A 70 8.80 10.67 9.02
C LYS A 70 7.60 11.59 8.80
N ARG A 71 7.28 11.83 7.52
CA ARG A 71 6.19 12.73 7.11
C ARG A 71 4.87 12.00 7.20
N ALA A 72 3.86 12.63 7.79
CA ALA A 72 2.51 12.08 7.76
C ALA A 72 2.05 11.90 6.30
N PHE A 73 1.34 10.81 6.01
CA PHE A 73 0.86 10.54 4.66
C PHE A 73 -0.42 9.71 4.67
N THR A 74 -1.14 9.80 3.55
CA THR A 74 -2.21 8.87 3.16
C THR A 74 -1.90 8.40 1.75
N LYS A 75 -1.85 7.10 1.54
CA LYS A 75 -1.62 6.47 0.24
C LYS A 75 -2.79 5.57 -0.10
N THR A 76 -3.46 5.87 -1.21
CA THR A 76 -4.61 5.09 -1.67
C THR A 76 -4.26 4.33 -2.94
N PHE A 77 -4.60 3.05 -2.97
CA PHE A 77 -4.51 2.18 -4.12
C PHE A 77 -5.92 1.74 -4.51
N ARG A 78 -6.30 1.96 -5.77
CA ARG A 78 -7.53 1.39 -6.31
C ARG A 78 -7.30 -0.08 -6.61
N LEU A 79 -8.17 -0.93 -6.09
CA LEU A 79 -8.19 -2.36 -6.33
C LEU A 79 -9.09 -2.65 -7.53
N ALA A 80 -8.67 -3.61 -8.35
CA ALA A 80 -9.54 -4.14 -9.40
C ALA A 80 -10.60 -5.07 -8.79
N ASP A 81 -11.67 -5.31 -9.54
CA ASP A 81 -12.70 -6.26 -9.12
C ASP A 81 -12.09 -7.63 -8.76
N ASN A 82 -12.61 -8.20 -7.67
CA ASN A 82 -12.19 -9.48 -7.10
C ASN A 82 -10.73 -9.51 -6.60
N VAL A 83 -10.06 -8.38 -6.41
CA VAL A 83 -8.78 -8.34 -5.71
C VAL A 83 -9.01 -8.14 -4.22
N VAL A 84 -8.46 -9.04 -3.41
CA VAL A 84 -8.56 -9.02 -1.95
C VAL A 84 -7.17 -8.95 -1.32
N VAL A 85 -7.10 -8.41 -0.10
CA VAL A 85 -5.86 -8.28 0.67
C VAL A 85 -5.73 -9.50 1.59
N ASP A 86 -4.61 -10.21 1.47
CA ASP A 86 -4.30 -11.40 2.30
C ASP A 86 -3.72 -11.02 3.65
N GLY A 87 -2.90 -9.97 3.67
CA GLY A 87 -2.19 -9.54 4.86
C GLY A 87 -1.10 -8.53 4.56
N ALA A 88 -0.48 -8.03 5.63
CA ALA A 88 0.61 -7.07 5.55
C ALA A 88 1.71 -7.41 6.55
N GLU A 89 2.95 -7.17 6.16
CA GLU A 89 4.15 -7.30 6.99
C GLU A 89 4.96 -6.00 6.93
N PHE A 90 5.47 -5.56 8.08
CA PHE A 90 6.38 -4.43 8.15
C PHE A 90 7.75 -4.89 8.67
N LYS A 91 8.78 -4.78 7.84
CA LYS A 91 10.13 -5.24 8.15
C LYS A 91 11.17 -4.36 7.48
N ASP A 92 12.23 -4.02 8.20
CA ASP A 92 13.38 -3.27 7.68
C ASP A 92 13.01 -1.94 6.98
N GLY A 93 11.97 -1.26 7.48
CA GLY A 93 11.48 -0.01 6.90
C GLY A 93 10.62 -0.18 5.64
N LEU A 94 10.22 -1.40 5.32
CA LEU A 94 9.36 -1.72 4.18
C LEU A 94 8.02 -2.29 4.66
N LEU A 95 6.92 -1.74 4.14
CA LEU A 95 5.58 -2.31 4.31
C LEU A 95 5.23 -3.12 3.06
N SER A 96 5.09 -4.43 3.23
CA SER A 96 4.71 -5.37 2.19
C SER A 96 3.26 -5.80 2.37
N ILE A 97 2.42 -5.61 1.37
CA ILE A 97 0.99 -5.94 1.39
C ILE A 97 0.72 -6.96 0.30
N HIS A 98 0.29 -8.15 0.70
CA HIS A 98 -0.03 -9.26 -0.19
C HIS A 98 -1.48 -9.17 -0.64
N LEU A 99 -1.71 -9.33 -1.94
CA LEU A 99 -3.03 -9.34 -2.53
C LEU A 99 -3.16 -10.51 -3.48
N HIS A 100 -4.38 -11.01 -3.65
CA HIS A 100 -4.68 -11.94 -4.73
C HIS A 100 -6.00 -11.60 -5.41
N ARG A 101 -6.14 -12.04 -6.65
CA ARG A 101 -7.40 -12.05 -7.38
C ARG A 101 -8.13 -13.35 -7.08
N GLU A 102 -9.32 -13.24 -6.50
CA GLU A 102 -10.27 -14.33 -6.39
C GLU A 102 -10.86 -14.64 -7.77
N GLU A 103 -10.90 -15.92 -8.12
CA GLU A 103 -11.68 -16.38 -9.26
C GLU A 103 -13.16 -16.38 -8.85
N PRO A 104 -14.07 -15.84 -9.68
CA PRO A 104 -15.48 -15.89 -9.37
C PRO A 104 -15.90 -17.35 -9.13
N ARG A 105 -16.54 -17.61 -7.99
CA ARG A 105 -17.13 -18.94 -7.72
C ARG A 105 -18.09 -19.24 -8.86
N LYS A 106 -17.76 -20.25 -9.68
CA LYS A 106 -18.69 -20.76 -10.69
C LYS A 106 -19.93 -21.26 -9.97
N GLU A 107 -21.01 -20.49 -10.04
CA GLU A 107 -22.32 -20.95 -9.61
C GLU A 107 -22.70 -22.10 -10.54
N ILE A 108 -22.68 -23.32 -10.00
CA ILE A 108 -23.11 -24.49 -10.75
C ILE A 108 -24.63 -24.35 -10.92
N PRO A 109 -25.16 -24.27 -12.16
CA PRO A 109 -26.60 -24.10 -12.37
C PRO A 109 -27.34 -25.26 -11.73
N LYS A 110 -28.26 -24.94 -10.79
CA LYS A 110 -29.11 -25.94 -10.16
C LYS A 110 -30.32 -26.22 -11.04
N LYS A 111 -30.55 -27.48 -11.37
CA LYS A 111 -31.77 -27.92 -12.03
C LYS A 111 -32.94 -27.81 -11.03
N ILE A 112 -33.98 -27.06 -11.39
CA ILE A 112 -35.20 -26.92 -10.59
C ILE A 112 -36.28 -27.84 -11.20
N SER A 113 -36.87 -28.69 -10.38
CA SER A 113 -38.01 -29.52 -10.79
C SER A 113 -39.29 -28.67 -10.83
N ILE A 114 -40.02 -28.69 -11.94
CA ILE A 114 -41.35 -28.10 -12.06
C ILE A 114 -42.35 -29.09 -11.47
N LYS A 115 -43.18 -28.66 -10.50
CA LYS A 115 -44.28 -29.45 -9.96
C LYS A 115 -45.55 -29.18 -10.76
N SER A 116 -46.32 -30.25 -11.04
CA SER A 116 -47.70 -30.17 -11.52
C SER A 116 -48.68 -30.25 -10.35
#